data_AF-A0A0C2TQZ2-F1
#
_entry.id   AF-A0A0C2TQZ2-F1
#
_cell.length_a   1.000
_cell.length_b   1.000
_cell.length_c   1.000
_cell.angle_alpha   90.00
_cell.angle_beta   90.00
_cell.angle_gamma   90.00
#
_symmetry.space_group_name_H-M   'P 1'
#
loop_
_entity.id
_entity.type
_entity.pdbx_description
1 polymer ?
#
loop_
_entity_poly.entity_id
_entity_poly.type
_entity_poly.pdbx_seq_one_letter_code
_entity_poly.pdbx_strand_id
1 'polypeptide(L)' 'MRLVNSGYLLIALSATFFALGSYAILFSTLLPSPTNVVLNALVTDTHYKYFAVLIIPTAAYFVIANWIGWQYYQNS' A
#
# COMPACT_ATOMS: atom_id res chain seq x y z
N MET A 1 -19.90 0.19 -29.64
CA MET A 1 -18.77 0.60 -28.78
C MET A 1 -18.78 -0.22 -27.48
N ARG A 2 -18.06 -1.34 -27.40
CA ARG A 2 -17.71 -1.95 -26.11
C ARG A 2 -16.32 -1.43 -25.75
N LEU A 3 -16.27 -0.22 -25.21
CA LEU A 3 -15.04 0.58 -25.19
C LEU A 3 -14.00 0.10 -24.19
N VAL A 4 -14.37 -0.66 -23.14
CA VAL A 4 -13.39 -1.29 -22.25
C VAL A 4 -13.97 -2.57 -21.66
N ASN A 5 -13.20 -3.66 -21.66
CA ASN A 5 -13.56 -4.86 -20.90
C ASN A 5 -13.31 -4.59 -19.41
N SER A 6 -14.32 -4.75 -18.56
CA SER A 6 -14.25 -4.40 -17.14
C SER A 6 -13.07 -5.05 -16.41
N GLY A 7 -12.68 -6.27 -16.83
CA GLY A 7 -11.49 -6.95 -16.30
C GLY A 7 -10.18 -6.20 -16.59
N TYR A 8 -9.96 -5.78 -17.84
CA TYR A 8 -8.77 -5.00 -18.18
C TYR A 8 -8.75 -3.63 -17.51
N LEU A 9 -9.93 -3.02 -17.32
CA LEU A 9 -10.05 -1.76 -16.59
C LEU A 9 -9.61 -1.92 -15.13
N LEU A 10 -10.06 -2.99 -14.47
CA LEU A 10 -9.69 -3.27 -13.08
C LEU A 10 -8.18 -3.53 -12.95
N ILE A 11 -7.60 -4.31 -13.86
CA ILE A 11 -6.15 -4.57 -13.88
C ILE A 11 -5.37 -3.26 -14.06
N ALA A 12 -5.78 -2.42 -15.03
CA ALA A 12 -5.12 -1.15 -15.30
C ALA A 12 -5.20 -0.19 -14.10
N LEU A 13 -6.35 -0.08 -13.46
CA LEU A 13 -6.52 0.74 -12.25
C LEU A 13 -5.66 0.22 -11.09
N SER A 14 -5.66 -1.08 -10.83
CA SER A 14 -4.85 -1.68 -9.77
C SER A 14 -3.35 -1.49 -10.02
N ALA A 15 -2.89 -1.70 -11.25
CA ALA A 15 -1.50 -1.48 -11.63
C ALA A 15 -1.09 -0.01 -11.50
N THR A 16 -1.96 0.91 -11.92
CA THR A 16 -1.73 2.35 -11.79
C THR A 16 -1.67 2.77 -10.32
N PHE A 17 -2.60 2.29 -9.51
CA PHE A 17 -2.62 2.55 -8.06
C PHE A 17 -1.34 2.05 -7.39
N PHE A 18 -0.91 0.83 -7.71
CA PHE A 18 0.33 0.25 -7.17
C PHE A 18 1.57 1.03 -7.60
N ALA A 19 1.64 1.46 -8.86
CA ALA A 19 2.74 2.26 -9.37
C ALA A 19 2.83 3.64 -8.69
N LEU A 20 1.69 4.33 -8.56
CA LEU A 20 1.62 5.64 -7.90
C LEU A 20 1.95 5.55 -6.40
N GLY A 21 1.43 4.53 -5.71
CA GLY A 21 1.75 4.30 -4.30
C GLY A 21 3.23 3.97 -4.08
N SER A 22 3.79 3.10 -4.91
CA SER A 22 5.23 2.77 -4.86
C SER A 22 6.10 3.99 -5.11
N TYR A 23 5.75 4.80 -6.13
CA TYR A 23 6.42 6.07 -6.39
C TYR A 23 6.35 7.00 -5.17
N ALA A 24 5.15 7.24 -4.65
CA ALA A 24 4.94 8.19 -3.56
C ALA A 24 5.72 7.81 -2.30
N ILE A 25 5.76 6.52 -1.95
CA ILE A 25 6.34 6.03 -0.70
C ILE A 25 7.84 5.71 -0.82
N LEU A 26 8.24 4.96 -1.84
CA LEU A 26 9.59 4.38 -1.94
C LEU A 26 10.54 5.21 -2.81
N PHE A 27 10.05 5.75 -3.92
CA PHE A 27 10.91 6.35 -4.95
C PHE A 27 10.87 7.88 -4.99
N SER A 28 10.00 8.53 -4.23
CA SER A 28 9.83 9.99 -4.29
C SER A 28 11.08 10.76 -3.84
N THR A 29 11.97 10.14 -3.09
CA THR A 29 13.25 10.73 -2.65
C THR A 29 14.33 10.66 -3.74
N LEU A 30 14.15 9.78 -4.73
CA LEU A 30 15.09 9.55 -5.84
C LEU A 30 14.66 10.25 -7.13
N LEU A 31 13.38 10.62 -7.23
CA LEU A 31 12.77 11.19 -8.42
C LEU A 31 12.33 12.64 -8.17
N PRO A 32 12.24 13.48 -9.22
CA PRO A 32 11.72 14.84 -9.09
C PRO A 32 10.30 14.87 -8.54
N SER A 33 9.98 15.92 -7.77
CA SER A 33 8.62 16.14 -7.26
C SER A 33 7.62 16.34 -8.40
N PRO A 34 6.42 15.75 -8.30
CA PRO A 34 5.42 15.86 -9.34
C PRO A 34 4.75 17.23 -9.32
N THR A 35 4.37 17.75 -10.49
CA THR A 35 3.62 19.02 -10.62
C THR A 35 2.14 18.88 -10.23
N ASN A 36 1.62 17.64 -10.21
CA ASN A 36 0.23 17.37 -9.84
C ASN A 36 -0.01 17.61 -8.33
N VAL A 37 -1.01 18.41 -7.99
CA VAL A 37 -1.32 18.80 -6.60
C VAL A 37 -1.61 17.60 -5.69
N VAL A 38 -2.36 16.61 -6.17
CA VAL A 38 -2.73 15.41 -5.38
C VAL A 38 -1.50 14.55 -5.11
N LEU A 39 -0.71 14.29 -6.14
CA LEU A 39 0.49 13.45 -5.99
C LEU A 39 1.58 14.18 -5.19
N ASN A 40 1.68 15.50 -5.33
CA ASN A 40 2.62 16.31 -4.57
C ASN A 40 2.26 16.28 -3.07
N ALA A 41 0.97 16.42 -2.72
CA ALA A 41 0.51 16.31 -1.35
C ALA A 41 0.93 14.99 -0.68
N LEU A 42 0.81 13.87 -1.40
CA LEU A 42 1.24 12.54 -0.92
C LEU A 42 2.77 12.45 -0.73
N VAL A 43 3.55 13.04 -1.64
CA VAL A 43 5.02 13.02 -1.55
C VAL A 43 5.53 13.87 -0.40
N THR A 44 4.88 15.01 -0.15
CA THR A 44 5.23 15.97 0.91
C THR A 44 4.75 15.56 2.31
N ASP A 45 3.91 14.53 2.42
CA ASP A 45 3.49 13.99 3.71
C ASP A 45 4.70 13.37 4.43
N THR A 46 5.07 13.95 5.56
CA THR A 46 6.18 13.48 6.41
C THR A 46 5.73 12.59 7.56
N HIS A 47 4.43 12.52 7.85
CA HIS A 47 3.90 11.89 9.06
C HIS A 47 3.36 10.48 8.79
N TYR A 48 2.59 10.29 7.71
CA TYR A 48 1.89 9.02 7.46
C TYR A 48 2.45 8.20 6.30
N LYS A 49 3.40 8.76 5.57
CA LYS A 49 3.98 8.16 4.36
C LYS A 49 4.48 6.72 4.54
N TYR A 50 5.17 6.45 5.65
CA TYR A 50 5.70 5.11 5.93
C TYR A 50 4.75 4.23 6.75
N PHE A 51 3.67 4.80 7.30
CA PHE A 51 2.70 4.06 8.09
C PHE A 51 2.07 2.92 7.26
N ALA A 52 1.79 3.17 5.98
CA ALA A 52 1.28 2.14 5.07
C ALA A 52 2.26 0.97 4.86
N VAL A 53 3.57 1.19 4.94
CA VAL A 53 4.57 0.11 4.86
C VAL A 53 4.67 -0.61 6.19
N LEU A 54 4.66 0.14 7.29
CA LEU A 54 4.76 -0.40 8.65
C LEU A 54 3.52 -1.21 9.07
N ILE A 55 2.35 -0.93 8.50
CA ILE A 55 1.13 -1.68 8.81
C ILE A 55 1.25 -3.16 8.42
N ILE A 56 2.02 -3.48 7.37
CA ILE A 56 2.16 -4.85 6.87
C ILE A 56 2.85 -5.75 7.92
N PRO A 57 4.08 -5.47 8.38
CA PRO A 57 4.72 -6.29 9.41
C PRO A 57 3.98 -6.21 10.75
N THR A 58 3.41 -5.06 11.13
CA THR A 58 2.70 -4.93 12.41
C THR A 58 1.41 -5.75 12.42
N ALA A 59 0.58 -5.68 11.38
CA ALA A 59 -0.64 -6.48 11.29
C ALA A 59 -0.33 -7.96 11.14
N ALA A 60 0.66 -8.32 10.32
CA ALA A 60 1.10 -9.70 10.18
C ALA A 60 1.58 -10.28 11.52
N TYR A 61 2.44 -9.55 12.25
CA TYR A 61 2.90 -9.96 13.57
C TYR A 61 1.74 -10.14 14.55
N PHE A 62 0.80 -9.19 14.59
CA PHE A 62 -0.37 -9.28 15.46
C PHE A 62 -1.21 -10.53 15.17
N VAL A 63 -1.50 -10.81 13.90
CA VAL A 63 -2.27 -12.00 13.48
C VAL A 63 -1.53 -13.29 13.84
N ILE A 64 -0.22 -13.36 13.56
CA ILE A 64 0.60 -14.53 13.85
C ILE A 64 0.69 -14.79 15.36
N ALA A 65 0.98 -13.76 16.15
CA ALA A 65 1.06 -13.88 17.60
C ALA A 65 -0.27 -14.33 18.21
N ASN A 66 -1.39 -13.79 17.72
CA ASN A 66 -2.72 -14.18 18.17
C ASN A 66 -3.04 -15.64 17.80
N TRP A 67 -2.73 -16.05 16.57
CA TRP A 67 -2.86 -17.43 16.13
C TRP A 67 -2.06 -18.38 17.01
N ILE A 68 -0.77 -18.10 17.21
CA ILE A 68 0.12 -18.95 18.01
C ILE A 68 -0.38 -19.02 19.46
N GLY A 69 -0.78 -17.90 20.05
CA GLY A 69 -1.34 -17.86 21.40
C GLY A 69 -2.60 -18.72 21.54
N TRP A 70 -3.47 -18.69 20.55
CA TRP A 70 -4.67 -19.55 20.50
C TRP A 70 -4.31 -21.04 20.41
N GLN A 71 -3.31 -21.40 19.61
CA GLN A 71 -2.82 -22.79 19.52
C GLN A 71 -2.30 -23.30 20.86
N TYR A 72 -1.56 -22.48 21.62
CA TYR A 72 -1.13 -22.84 22.96
C TYR A 72 -2.29 -22.95 23.95
N TYR A 73 -3.27 -22.04 23.90
CA TYR A 73 -4.44 -22.08 24.79
C TYR A 73 -5.30 -23.33 24.57
N GLN A 74 -5.48 -23.78 23.33
CA GLN A 74 -6.32 -24.95 23.03
C GLN A 74 -5.63 -26.29 23.29
N ASN A 75 -4.30 -26.35 23.20
CA ASN A 75 -3.54 -27.60 23.25
C ASN A 75 -2.65 -27.76 24.50
N SER A 76 -2.79 -26.88 25.51
CA SER A 76 -2.12 -26.98 26.82
C SER A 76 -3.07 -27.46 27.91
#